data_AF-A0A8S2I1A8-F1
#
_entry.id   AF-A0A8S2I1A8-F1
#
_cell.length_a   1.000
_cell.length_b   1.000
_cell.length_c   1.000
_cell.angle_alpha   90.00
_cell.angle_beta   90.00
_cell.angle_gamma   90.00
#
_symmetry.space_group_name_H-M   'P 1'
#
loop_
_entity.id
_entity.type
_entity.pdbx_description
1 polymer ?
#
loop_
_entity_poly.entity_id
_entity_poly.type
_entity_poly.pdbx_seq_one_letter_code
_entity_poly.pdbx_strand_id
1 'polypeptide(L)'
;MRLFDEELARQLVELGYRGSDEVIKREEFLARKAAAEALLLSRRIQAPKLASANKEITEPLLRELADTEEANRTGKMTSIIFIRDKNG
;
A
#
# COMPACT_ATOMS: atom_id res chain seq x y z
N MET A 1 2.73 -10.62 18.09
CA MET A 1 2.69 -11.78 17.17
C MET A 1 2.33 -11.27 15.77
N ARG A 2 3.35 -11.25 14.89
CA ARG A 2 3.36 -11.19 13.41
C ARG A 2 2.15 -10.61 12.63
N LEU A 3 2.21 -9.33 12.25
CA LEU A 3 1.38 -8.76 11.15
C LEU A 3 2.06 -8.89 9.77
N PHE A 4 3.38 -9.08 9.71
CA PHE A 4 4.13 -9.23 8.46
C PHE A 4 3.96 -10.62 7.79
N ASP A 5 3.35 -11.58 8.47
CA ASP A 5 3.27 -12.97 8.02
C ASP A 5 1.99 -13.23 7.21
N GLU A 6 0.88 -12.55 7.52
CA GLU A 6 -0.41 -12.73 6.83
C GLU A 6 -0.42 -12.13 5.42
N GLU A 7 0.15 -10.93 5.27
CA GLU A 7 0.20 -10.23 3.99
C GLU A 7 1.17 -10.91 3.02
N LEU A 8 2.32 -11.35 3.55
CA LEU A 8 3.30 -12.16 2.82
C LEU A 8 2.70 -13.52 2.43
N ALA A 9 2.00 -14.20 3.34
CA ALA A 9 1.31 -15.45 3.05
C ALA A 9 0.25 -15.28 1.96
N ARG A 10 -0.52 -14.19 1.99
CA ARG A 10 -1.54 -13.89 0.97
C ARG A 10 -0.91 -13.65 -0.41
N GLN A 11 0.21 -12.93 -0.49
CA GLN A 11 0.97 -12.76 -1.74
C GLN A 11 1.53 -14.08 -2.28
N LEU A 12 2.04 -14.95 -1.41
CA LEU A 12 2.53 -16.27 -1.82
C LEU A 12 1.38 -17.13 -2.39
N VAL A 13 0.20 -17.09 -1.76
CA VAL A 13 -0.99 -17.81 -2.23
C VAL A 13 -1.50 -17.25 -3.57
N GLU A 14 -1.56 -15.92 -3.75
CA GLU A 14 -1.95 -15.28 -5.01
C GLU A 14 -0.98 -15.57 -6.16
N LEU A 15 0.30 -15.79 -5.84
CA LEU A 15 1.34 -16.24 -6.80
C LEU A 15 1.25 -17.74 -7.15
N GLY A 16 0.21 -18.43 -6.68
CA GLY A 16 -0.07 -19.82 -7.08
C GLY A 16 0.37 -20.88 -6.07
N TYR A 17 0.82 -20.52 -4.87
CA TYR A 17 1.05 -21.47 -3.78
C TYR A 17 -0.29 -21.89 -3.14
N ARG A 18 -1.14 -22.55 -3.92
CA ARG A 18 -2.01 -23.59 -3.35
C ARG A 18 -1.11 -24.81 -3.14
N GLY A 19 -1.36 -25.63 -2.13
CA GLY A 19 -0.60 -26.87 -1.91
C GLY A 19 -0.81 -27.85 -3.07
N SER A 20 -0.17 -27.59 -4.21
CA SER A 20 0.13 -28.56 -5.25
C SER A 20 1.38 -29.31 -4.81
N ASP A 21 1.41 -30.61 -5.03
CA ASP A 21 2.38 -31.61 -4.54
C ASP A 21 3.88 -31.40 -4.88
N GLU A 22 4.29 -30.19 -5.28
CA GLU A 22 5.70 -29.84 -5.50
C GLU A 22 6.35 -29.31 -4.21
N VAL A 23 7.15 -30.17 -3.58
CA VAL A 23 8.06 -29.77 -2.51
C VAL A 23 9.15 -28.89 -3.11
N ILE A 24 8.97 -27.59 -3.00
CA ILE A 24 9.92 -26.59 -3.49
C ILE A 24 11.15 -26.59 -2.58
N LYS A 25 12.35 -26.60 -3.17
CA LYS A 25 13.59 -26.61 -2.40
C LYS A 25 13.73 -25.35 -1.55
N ARG A 26 14.37 -25.48 -0.38
CA ARG A 26 14.55 -24.39 0.57
C ARG A 26 15.21 -23.16 -0.08
N GLU A 27 16.17 -23.35 -0.98
CA GLU A 27 16.82 -22.24 -1.67
C GLU A 27 15.84 -21.46 -2.58
N GLU A 28 14.95 -22.16 -3.27
CA GLU A 28 14.00 -21.57 -4.20
C GLU A 28 12.88 -20.81 -3.46
N PHE A 29 12.43 -21.32 -2.31
CA PHE A 29 11.54 -20.58 -1.41
C PHE A 29 12.20 -19.28 -0.91
N LEU A 30 13.45 -19.34 -0.46
CA LEU A 30 14.17 -18.16 0.03
C LEU A 30 14.42 -17.13 -1.07
N ALA A 31 14.80 -17.57 -2.29
CA ALA A 31 14.99 -16.69 -3.43
C ALA A 31 13.69 -15.96 -3.81
N ARG A 32 12.55 -16.65 -3.79
CA ARG A 32 11.24 -16.05 -4.10
C ARG A 32 10.70 -15.17 -2.99
N LYS A 33 10.94 -15.53 -1.72
CA LYS A 33 10.66 -14.65 -0.59
C LYS A 33 11.44 -13.34 -0.71
N ALA A 34 12.74 -13.41 -1.00
CA ALA A 34 13.57 -12.23 -1.22
C ALA A 34 13.08 -11.39 -2.40
N ALA A 35 12.63 -12.02 -3.50
CA ALA A 35 12.04 -11.33 -4.63
C ALA A 35 10.74 -10.60 -4.26
N ALA A 36 9.84 -11.24 -3.50
CA ALA A 36 8.61 -10.63 -3.01
C ALA A 36 8.88 -9.45 -2.06
N GLU A 37 9.81 -9.60 -1.13
CA GLU A 37 10.26 -8.53 -0.22
C GLU A 37 10.88 -7.35 -0.99
N ALA A 38 11.69 -7.63 -2.02
CA ALA A 38 12.25 -6.60 -2.89
C ALA A 38 11.17 -5.85 -3.70
N LEU A 39 10.11 -6.56 -4.13
CA LEU A 39 8.96 -5.98 -4.83
C LEU A 39 8.11 -5.10 -3.92
N LEU A 40 7.91 -5.51 -2.66
CA LEU A 40 7.26 -4.68 -1.65
C LEU A 40 8.09 -3.44 -1.32
N LEU A 41 9.40 -3.59 -1.21
CA LEU A 41 10.32 -2.49 -0.92
C LEU A 41 10.36 -1.49 -2.08
N SER A 42 10.42 -1.96 -3.33
CA SER A 42 10.39 -1.10 -4.51
C SER A 42 9.07 -0.34 -4.64
N ARG A 43 7.93 -1.00 -4.35
CA ARG A 43 6.62 -0.33 -4.26
C ARG A 43 6.57 0.75 -3.18
N ARG A 44 7.20 0.53 -2.02
CA ARG A 44 7.31 1.55 -0.96
C ARG A 44 8.21 2.72 -1.37
N ILE A 45 9.34 2.45 -2.03
CA ILE A 45 10.28 3.49 -2.47
C ILE A 45 9.69 4.32 -3.62
N GLN A 46 8.92 3.70 -4.51
CA GLN A 46 8.24 4.37 -5.61
C GLN A 46 6.88 4.98 -5.22
N ALA A 47 6.42 4.80 -3.98
CA ALA A 47 5.18 5.41 -3.53
C ALA A 47 5.29 6.93 -3.70
N PRO A 48 4.42 7.56 -4.51
CA PRO A 48 4.46 8.99 -4.70
C PRO A 48 4.33 9.68 -3.34
N LYS A 49 5.20 10.67 -3.13
CA LYS A 49 5.21 11.50 -1.93
C LYS A 49 3.83 12.14 -1.76
N LEU A 50 3.34 12.20 -0.52
CA LEU A 50 2.08 12.88 -0.20
C LEU A 50 2.08 14.28 -0.81
N ALA A 51 0.98 14.67 -1.46
CA ALA A 51 0.80 15.96 -2.09
C ALA A 51 0.87 17.10 -1.08
N SER A 52 0.48 16.85 0.19
CA SER A 52 0.63 17.78 1.30
C SER A 52 2.06 17.89 1.85
N ALA A 53 2.95 16.96 1.53
CA ALA A 53 4.27 16.90 2.16
C ALA A 53 5.11 18.14 1.86
N ASN A 54 5.70 18.70 2.92
CA ASN A 54 6.53 19.91 2.89
C ASN A 54 5.81 21.17 2.38
N LYS A 55 4.49 21.24 2.48
CA LYS A 55 3.72 22.45 2.19
C LYS A 55 3.18 23.04 3.49
N GLU A 56 3.25 24.36 3.61
CA GLU A 56 2.51 25.08 4.65
C GLU A 56 1.07 25.27 4.17
N ILE A 57 0.14 24.55 4.82
CA ILE A 57 -1.28 24.57 4.48
C ILE A 57 -2.03 25.35 5.55
N THR A 58 -2.57 26.49 5.14
CA THR A 58 -3.35 27.41 5.97
C THR A 58 -4.86 27.26 5.77
N GLU A 59 -5.27 26.95 4.54
CA GLU A 59 -6.68 26.78 4.17
C GLU A 59 -7.32 25.60 4.92
N PRO A 60 -8.45 25.80 5.65
CA PRO A 60 -9.05 24.76 6.48
C PRO A 60 -9.41 23.47 5.71
N LEU A 61 -9.99 23.60 4.52
CA LEU A 61 -10.32 22.45 3.68
C LEU A 61 -9.07 21.66 3.28
N LEU A 62 -8.02 22.36 2.85
CA LEU A 62 -6.79 21.71 2.42
C LEU A 62 -6.07 21.03 3.59
N ARG A 63 -6.21 21.57 4.81
CA ARG A 63 -5.67 20.95 6.02
C ARG A 63 -6.37 19.62 6.31
N GLU A 64 -7.69 19.57 6.28
CA GLU A 64 -8.44 18.31 6.45
C GLU A 64 -8.10 17.28 5.36
N LEU A 65 -7.90 17.73 4.12
CA LEU A 65 -7.46 16.86 3.03
C LEU A 65 -6.06 16.32 3.25
N ALA A 66 -5.13 17.13 3.77
CA ALA A 66 -3.79 16.71 4.12
C ALA A 66 -3.79 15.69 5.27
N ASP A 67 -4.60 15.92 6.30
CA ASP A 67 -4.68 15.06 7.49
C ASP A 67 -5.26 13.68 7.15
N THR A 68 -6.18 13.60 6.18
CA THR A 68 -6.80 12.36 5.72
C THR A 68 -6.05 11.67 4.57
N GLU A 69 -5.06 12.34 3.96
CA GLU A 69 -4.38 11.88 2.75
C GLU A 69 -3.73 10.50 2.92
N GLU A 70 -3.03 10.26 4.02
CA GLU A 70 -2.34 9.00 4.29
C GLU A 70 -3.31 7.84 4.53
N ALA A 71 -4.42 8.11 5.21
CA ALA A 71 -5.45 7.11 5.48
C ALA A 71 -6.14 6.68 4.17
N ASN A 72 -6.42 7.65 3.29
CA ASN A 72 -6.94 7.40 1.95
C ASN A 72 -5.93 6.64 1.08
N ARG A 73 -4.64 7.01 1.13
CA ARG A 73 -3.57 6.33 0.38
C ARG A 73 -3.40 4.87 0.79
N THR A 74 -3.51 4.59 2.08
CA THR A 74 -3.35 3.23 2.63
C THR A 74 -4.64 2.41 2.60
N GLY A 75 -5.75 2.97 2.12
CA GLY A 75 -7.04 2.30 2.06
C GLY A 75 -7.70 2.08 3.44
N LYS A 76 -7.19 2.74 4.49
CA LYS A 76 -7.81 2.73 5.83
C LYS A 76 -9.07 3.58 5.89
N MET A 77 -9.17 4.55 4.99
CA MET A 77 -10.31 5.44 4.82
C MET A 77 -10.60 5.59 3.33
N THR A 78 -11.86 5.91 3.01
CA THR A 78 -12.27 6.33 1.67
C THR A 78 -13.07 7.61 1.82
N SER A 79 -12.65 8.67 1.15
CA SER A 79 -13.35 9.96 1.12
C SER A 79 -13.98 10.21 -0.24
N ILE A 80 -15.16 10.84 -0.27
CA ILE A 80 -15.83 11.33 -1.48
C ILE A 80 -15.95 12.86 -1.34
N ILE A 81 -15.53 13.59 -2.37
CA ILE A 81 -15.55 15.06 -2.38
C ILE A 81 -16.49 15.52 -3.50
N PHE A 82 -17.49 16.33 -3.16
CA PHE A 82 -18.38 16.96 -4.14
C PHE A 82 -17.85 18.35 -4.47
N ILE A 83 -17.52 18.59 -5.74
CA ILE A 83 -17.05 19.87 -6.24
C ILE A 83 -18.11 20.44 -7.17
N ARG A 84 -18.54 21.68 -6.90
CA ARG A 84 -19.45 22.44 -7.76
C ARG A 84 -18.74 23.69 -8.26
N ASP A 85 -18.68 23.85 -9.58
CA ASP A 85 -18.00 25.00 -10.21
C ASP A 85 -18.85 26.28 -10.14
N LYS A 86 -20.18 26.16 -10.28
CA LYS A 86 -21.10 27.30 -10.19
C LYS A 86 -22.31 26.96 -9.34
N ASN A 87 -22.60 27.83 -8.37
CA ASN A 87 -23.90 27.86 -7.71
C ASN A 87 -24.90 28.49 -8.69
N GLY A 88 -25.53 27.62 -9.49
CA GLY A 88 -26.80 27.93 -10.13
C GLY A 88 -27.93 27.96 -9.12
#